data_AF-A0A2H4I893-F1
#
_entry.id   AF-A0A2H4I893-F1
#
_cell.length_a   1.000
_cell.length_b   1.000
_cell.length_c   1.000
_cell.angle_alpha   90.00
_cell.angle_beta   90.00
_cell.angle_gamma   90.00
#
_symmetry.space_group_name_H-M   'P 1'
#
loop_
_entity.id
_entity.type
_entity.pdbx_description
1 polymer ?
#
loop_
_entity_poly.entity_id
_entity_poly.type
_entity_poly.pdbx_seq_one_letter_code
_entity_poly.pdbx_strand_id
1 'polypeptide(L)'
;MVTRLLQMYKHPEHGYRSCLGLLSLSRRFGEARLEAACERGLALGAFRYRNVRDLLANNRDLLPLDGSPPEWTSPAHANVRGPGYYQ
;
A
#
# COMPACT_ATOMS: atom_id res chain seq x y z
N MET A 1 9.25 8.51 -2.81
CA MET A 1 8.28 7.91 -3.75
C MET A 1 8.51 8.32 -5.22
N VAL A 2 8.51 9.62 -5.54
CA VAL A 2 8.64 10.15 -6.91
C VAL A 2 9.84 9.56 -7.67
N THR A 3 11.02 9.48 -7.05
CA THR A 3 12.22 8.89 -7.65
C THR A 3 12.01 7.46 -8.13
N ARG A 4 11.34 6.62 -7.32
CA ARG A 4 11.03 5.22 -7.68
C ARG A 4 10.10 5.16 -8.90
N LEU A 5 9.14 6.08 -8.98
CA LEU A 5 8.20 6.13 -10.08
C LEU A 5 8.87 6.60 -11.39
N LEU A 6 9.80 7.55 -11.34
CA LEU A 6 10.57 7.99 -12.50
C LEU A 6 11.53 6.89 -13.01
N GLN A 7 12.17 6.15 -12.10
CA GLN A 7 13.09 5.06 -12.44
C GLN A 7 12.39 3.80 -12.97
N MET A 8 11.08 3.65 -12.76
CA MET A 8 10.32 2.50 -13.26
C MET A 8 10.19 2.49 -14.79
N TYR A 9 10.28 3.66 -15.42
CA TYR A 9 10.15 3.80 -16.87
C TYR A 9 11.52 3.95 -17.51
N LYS A 10 11.73 3.29 -18.67
CA LYS A 10 12.94 3.45 -19.49
C LYS A 10 13.15 4.91 -19.91
N HIS A 11 12.07 5.65 -20.13
CA HIS A 11 12.10 7.09 -20.40
C HIS A 11 11.38 7.84 -19.28
N PRO A 12 12.06 8.78 -18.58
CA PRO A 12 11.49 9.51 -17.45
C PRO A 12 10.26 10.34 -17.83
N GLU A 13 10.18 10.77 -19.09
CA GLU A 13 9.03 11.39 -19.77
C GLU A 13 7.70 10.69 -19.46
N HIS A 14 7.70 9.35 -19.44
CA HIS A 14 6.52 8.55 -19.17
C HIS A 14 6.12 8.55 -17.69
N GLY A 15 7.06 8.86 -16.78
CA GLY A 15 6.82 8.98 -15.35
C GLY A 15 6.24 10.34 -14.95
N TYR A 16 6.49 11.41 -15.70
CA TYR A 16 6.09 12.76 -15.29
C TYR A 16 4.58 12.93 -15.09
N ARG A 17 3.75 12.40 -16.01
CA ARG A 17 2.28 12.49 -15.87
C ARG A 17 1.80 11.81 -14.59
N SER A 18 2.41 10.70 -14.22
CA SER A 18 2.10 9.99 -12.97
C SER A 18 2.59 10.76 -11.75
N CYS A 19 3.75 11.43 -11.79
CA CYS A 19 4.22 12.30 -10.72
C CYS A 19 3.30 13.51 -10.53
N LEU A 20 2.86 14.16 -11.62
CA LEU A 20 1.91 15.26 -11.57
C LEU A 20 0.54 14.80 -11.03
N GLY A 21 0.09 13.61 -11.44
CA GLY A 21 -1.12 12.99 -10.90
C GLY A 21 -0.99 12.68 -9.41
N LEU A 22 0.18 12.25 -8.94
CA LEU A 22 0.42 12.03 -7.51
C LEU A 22 0.33 13.35 -6.73
N LEU A 23 0.96 14.41 -7.22
CA LEU A 23 0.91 15.73 -6.60
C LEU A 23 -0.51 16.32 -6.59
N SER A 24 -1.34 16.04 -7.59
CA SER A 24 -2.73 16.52 -7.60
C SER A 24 -3.60 15.87 -6.51
N LEU A 25 -3.22 14.69 -6.00
CA LEU A 25 -3.92 14.03 -4.89
C LEU A 25 -3.79 14.80 -3.58
N SER A 26 -2.71 15.58 -3.37
CA SER A 26 -2.55 16.38 -2.15
C SER A 26 -3.66 17.41 -2.01
N ARG A 27 -4.11 18.00 -3.14
CA ARG A 27 -5.22 18.96 -3.16
C ARG A 27 -6.57 18.34 -2.78
N ARG A 28 -6.74 17.04 -3.01
CA ARG A 28 -8.00 16.32 -2.76
C ARG A 28 -8.06 15.69 -1.37
N PHE A 29 -6.94 15.12 -0.90
CA PHE A 29 -6.89 14.35 0.34
C PHE A 29 -6.08 15.02 1.46
N GLY A 30 -5.35 16.09 1.16
CA GLY A 30 -4.41 16.73 2.07
C GLY A 30 -3.00 16.16 1.97
N GLU A 31 -2.02 16.99 2.31
CA GLU A 31 -0.59 16.64 2.24
C GLU A 31 -0.22 15.51 3.20
N ALA A 32 -0.64 15.61 4.47
CA ALA A 32 -0.36 14.60 5.49
C ALA A 32 -0.86 13.20 5.09
N ARG A 33 -2.07 13.10 4.54
CA ARG A 33 -2.63 11.83 4.06
C ARG A 33 -1.87 11.29 2.85
N LEU A 34 -1.48 12.17 1.93
CA LEU A 34 -0.68 11.76 0.78
C LEU A 34 0.67 11.22 1.21
N GLU A 35 1.35 11.86 2.17
CA GLU A 35 2.62 11.39 2.71
C GLU A 35 2.49 10.00 3.35
N ALA A 36 1.51 9.80 4.22
CA ALA A 36 1.23 8.50 4.84
C ALA A 36 0.91 7.41 3.80
N ALA A 37 0.12 7.74 2.77
CA ALA A 37 -0.16 6.83 1.66
C ALA A 37 1.10 6.50 0.84
N CYS A 38 1.99 7.48 0.64
CA CYS A 38 3.27 7.27 -0.05
C CYS A 38 4.22 6.39 0.76
N GLU A 39 4.30 6.59 2.07
CA GLU A 39 5.10 5.77 2.99
C GLU A 39 4.60 4.32 2.97
N ARG A 40 3.29 4.12 3.13
CA ARG A 40 2.66 2.79 3.02
C ARG A 40 2.88 2.15 1.65
N GLY A 41 2.74 2.93 0.59
CA GLY A 41 2.99 2.47 -0.78
C GLY A 41 4.45 2.01 -0.97
N LEU A 42 5.42 2.69 -0.36
CA LEU A 42 6.82 2.28 -0.39
C LEU A 42 7.06 1.00 0.41
N ALA A 43 6.49 0.89 1.60
CA ALA A 43 6.59 -0.32 2.44
C ALA A 43 6.03 -1.56 1.73
N LEU A 44 4.93 -1.40 0.98
CA LEU A 44 4.29 -2.48 0.21
C LEU A 44 4.91 -2.72 -1.19
N GLY A 45 5.90 -1.93 -1.61
CA GLY A 45 6.40 -1.96 -3.00
C GLY A 45 5.36 -1.51 -4.04
N ALA A 46 4.29 -0.86 -3.61
CA ALA A 46 3.12 -0.49 -4.38
C ALA A 46 3.11 1.02 -4.69
N PHE A 47 4.06 1.50 -5.48
CA PHE A 47 4.33 2.93 -5.69
C PHE A 47 3.76 3.52 -7.00
N ARG A 48 2.78 2.89 -7.65
CA ARG A 48 2.09 3.46 -8.82
C ARG A 48 0.99 4.42 -8.39
N TYR A 49 0.67 5.41 -9.23
CA TYR A 49 -0.43 6.37 -8.99
C TYR A 49 -1.74 5.69 -8.56
N ARG A 50 -2.17 4.65 -9.29
CA ARG A 50 -3.40 3.90 -8.99
C ARG A 50 -3.38 3.35 -7.55
N ASN A 51 -2.26 2.78 -7.12
CA ASN A 51 -2.13 2.19 -5.80
C ASN A 51 -2.26 3.25 -4.71
N VAL A 52 -1.59 4.40 -4.84
CA VAL A 52 -1.70 5.50 -3.85
C VAL A 52 -3.12 6.06 -3.81
N ARG A 53 -3.72 6.29 -4.98
CA ARG A 53 -5.11 6.72 -5.07
C ARG A 53 -6.04 5.73 -4.35
N ASP A 54 -5.84 4.44 -4.54
CA ASP A 54 -6.67 3.41 -3.95
C ASP A 54 -6.42 3.27 -2.44
N LEU A 55 -5.16 3.45 -1.97
CA LEU A 55 -4.85 3.54 -0.53
C LEU A 55 -5.62 4.69 0.13
N LEU A 56 -5.57 5.88 -0.48
CA LEU A 56 -6.27 7.07 0.00
C LEU A 56 -7.80 6.91 -0.03
N ALA A 57 -8.34 6.40 -1.15
CA ALA A 57 -9.77 6.19 -1.32
C ALA A 57 -10.35 5.19 -0.31
N ASN A 58 -9.56 4.20 0.08
CA ASN A 58 -9.95 3.19 1.06
C ASN A 58 -9.49 3.51 2.49
N ASN A 59 -8.99 4.72 2.75
CA ASN A 59 -8.47 5.16 4.06
C ASN A 59 -7.40 4.22 4.65
N ARG A 60 -6.67 3.50 3.79
CA ARG A 60 -5.61 2.57 4.22
C ARG A 60 -4.41 3.33 4.76
N ASP A 61 -4.22 4.57 4.33
CA ASP A 61 -3.22 5.51 4.85
C ASP A 61 -3.40 5.82 6.34
N LEU A 62 -4.60 5.66 6.89
CA LEU A 62 -4.91 5.92 8.30
C LEU A 62 -4.66 4.71 9.21
N LEU A 63 -4.36 3.54 8.64
CA LEU A 63 -4.07 2.35 9.43
C LEU A 63 -2.62 2.41 9.96
N PRO A 64 -2.31 1.74 11.08
CA PRO A 64 -0.94 1.55 11.55
C PRO A 64 -0.09 0.79 10.51
N LEU A 65 1.14 1.23 10.27
CA LEU A 65 2.09 0.60 9.33
C LEU A 65 2.69 -0.67 9.94
N ASP A 66 2.92 -0.61 11.23
CA ASP A 66 3.24 -1.65 12.21
C ASP A 66 2.04 -2.59 12.42
N GLY A 67 1.64 -3.26 11.34
CA GLY A 67 0.75 -4.41 11.41
C GLY A 67 1.51 -5.62 11.91
N SER A 68 1.79 -5.70 13.22
CA SER A 68 1.80 -7.03 13.83
C SER A 68 0.38 -7.56 13.60
N PRO A 69 0.18 -8.60 12.77
CA PRO A 69 -1.15 -9.15 12.63
C PRO A 69 -1.64 -9.48 14.03
N PRO A 70 -2.87 -9.11 14.41
CA PRO A 70 -3.42 -9.61 15.66
C PRO A 70 -3.23 -11.13 15.64
N GLU A 71 -2.74 -11.69 16.74
CA GLU A 71 -2.43 -13.11 16.84
C GLU A 71 -3.66 -13.91 16.39
N TRP A 72 -3.62 -14.38 15.14
CA TRP A 72 -4.79 -14.96 14.52
C TRP A 72 -4.91 -16.37 15.08
N THR A 73 -5.92 -16.57 15.91
CA THR A 73 -6.25 -17.89 16.44
C THR A 73 -7.40 -18.45 15.61
N SER A 74 -7.19 -19.63 15.01
CA SER A 74 -8.28 -20.33 14.33
C SER A 74 -9.39 -20.66 15.33
N PRO A 75 -10.67 -20.39 15.03
CA PRO A 75 -11.77 -20.90 15.85
C PRO A 75 -11.73 -22.43 15.93
N ALA A 76 -12.08 -22.99 17.08
CA ALA A 76 -12.18 -24.45 17.21
C ALA A 76 -13.28 -24.98 16.29
N HIS A 77 -12.93 -25.85 15.33
CA HIS A 77 -13.91 -26.54 14.50
C HIS A 77 -13.48 -27.99 14.18
N ALA A 78 -14.47 -28.89 14.00
CA ALA A 78 -14.25 -30.32 13.77
C ALA A 78 -13.42 -30.66 12.51
N ASN A 79 -13.35 -29.73 11.56
CA ASN A 79 -12.57 -29.92 10.32
C ASN A 79 -11.09 -29.51 10.43
N VAL A 80 -10.61 -28.98 11.58
CA VAL A 80 -9.21 -28.57 11.74
C VAL A 80 -8.50 -29.85 12.15
N ARG A 81 -7.71 -30.43 11.24
CA ARG A 81 -6.89 -31.60 11.55
C ARG A 81 -5.55 -31.10 12.08
N GLY A 82 -5.20 -31.54 13.29
CA GLY A 82 -3.96 -31.16 13.94
C GLY A 82 -2.71 -31.71 13.22
N PRO A 83 -1.51 -31.25 13.62
CA PRO A 83 -0.25 -31.65 12.98
C PRO A 83 0.02 -33.15 12.95
N GLY A 84 -0.60 -33.94 13.84
CA GLY A 84 -0.52 -35.40 13.82
C GLY A 84 -1.29 -36.10 12.68
N TYR A 85 -2.03 -35.37 11.84
CA TYR A 85 -2.76 -35.93 10.70
C TYR A 85 -1.91 -36.11 9.44
N TYR A 86 -0.79 -35.38 9.32
CA TYR A 86 0.12 -35.47 8.17
C TYR A 86 1.36 -36.28 8.59
N GLN A 87 1.34 -37.59 8.36
CA GLN A 87 2.53 -38.44 8.34
C GLN A 87 2.92 -38.77 6.90
#